data_AF-A0AAU5TQM0-F1
#
_entry.id   AF-A0AAU5TQM0-F1
#
_cell.length_a   1.000
_cell.length_b   1.000
_cell.length_c   1.000
_cell.angle_alpha   90.00
_cell.angle_beta   90.00
_cell.angle_gamma   90.00
#
_symmetry.space_group_name_H-M   'P 1'
#
loop_
_entity.id
_entity.type
_entity.pdbx_description
1 polymer ?
#
loop_
_entity_poly.entity_id
_entity_poly.type
_entity_poly.pdbx_seq_one_letter_code
_entity_poly.pdbx_strand_id
1 'polypeptide(L)'
;MPDHQPRAMVQEPYGFLSYGRNPESPESHEPPDELLVRFRGRLSRHLRELTDLRAGIDAVYLDKEIPVGSAWKDVLKDRLARCQVLVPALSPRLFSSKWCALEWECFERRQQLQRDRGTFIRDAIVPVLWAPLRPDEIPPPYSEVQYTHRDFHADYQRLGLLGLYSLGRHTTANGIAFQLAQTIARVAVMARLEPCDPGLFDDLFDSMNGSAGEEHDA
;
A
#
# COMPACT_ATOMS: atom_id res chain seq x y z
N MET A 1 26.91 2.37 -33.62
CA MET A 1 26.92 2.07 -32.17
C MET A 1 25.65 2.69 -31.61
N PRO A 2 24.64 1.92 -31.21
CA PRO A 2 23.46 2.52 -30.60
C PRO A 2 23.85 3.07 -29.23
N ASP A 3 23.53 4.33 -29.03
CA ASP A 3 23.77 5.12 -27.84
C ASP A 3 22.96 4.51 -26.68
N HIS A 4 23.63 3.75 -25.82
CA HIS A 4 23.03 3.19 -24.60
C HIS A 4 23.04 4.28 -23.54
N GLN A 5 22.18 5.28 -23.72
CA GLN A 5 21.93 6.28 -22.70
C GLN A 5 21.39 5.53 -21.46
N PRO A 6 22.05 5.61 -20.29
CA PRO A 6 21.54 4.97 -19.10
C PRO A 6 20.19 5.61 -18.80
N ARG A 7 19.12 4.85 -19.05
CA ARG A 7 17.75 5.18 -18.65
C ARG A 7 17.86 5.69 -17.22
N ALA A 8 17.56 6.97 -16.97
CA ALA A 8 17.57 7.50 -15.62
C ALA A 8 16.69 6.57 -14.79
N MET A 9 17.31 5.71 -13.97
CA MET A 9 16.60 4.71 -13.20
C MET A 9 15.70 5.50 -12.28
N VAL A 10 14.41 5.58 -12.60
CA VAL A 10 13.49 6.17 -11.64
C VAL A 10 13.53 5.26 -10.43
N GLN A 11 13.88 5.84 -9.31
CA GLN A 11 14.14 5.13 -8.07
C GLN A 11 12.82 4.99 -7.33
N GLU A 12 12.17 3.84 -7.52
CA GLU A 12 10.76 3.70 -7.18
C GLU A 12 10.57 2.92 -5.88
N PRO A 13 9.60 3.30 -5.02
CA PRO A 13 9.31 2.55 -3.81
C PRO A 13 8.87 1.12 -4.18
N TYR A 14 9.31 0.14 -3.41
CA TYR A 14 8.84 -1.24 -3.57
C TYR A 14 7.36 -1.35 -3.23
N GLY A 15 6.95 -0.76 -2.10
CA GLY A 15 5.58 -0.84 -1.61
C GLY A 15 4.88 0.52 -1.59
N PHE A 16 3.57 0.49 -1.79
CA PHE A 16 2.64 1.56 -1.40
C PHE A 16 1.72 1.01 -0.30
N LEU A 17 1.86 1.48 0.93
CA LEU A 17 1.02 1.05 2.06
C LEU A 17 -0.27 1.87 2.09
N SER A 18 -1.36 1.28 1.59
CA SER A 18 -2.71 1.84 1.63
C SER A 18 -3.37 1.46 2.95
N TYR A 19 -3.94 2.43 3.67
CA TYR A 19 -4.60 2.20 4.96
C TYR A 19 -5.70 3.22 5.23
N GLY A 20 -6.75 2.78 5.91
CA GLY A 20 -7.76 3.69 6.44
C GLY A 20 -7.25 4.38 7.69
N ARG A 21 -7.15 5.71 7.64
CA ARG A 21 -6.63 6.53 8.74
C ARG A 21 -7.57 6.53 9.95
N ASN A 22 -6.98 6.56 11.13
CA ASN A 22 -7.73 6.88 12.34
C ASN A 22 -7.95 8.40 12.42
N PRO A 23 -9.13 8.85 12.86
CA PRO A 23 -9.37 10.27 13.07
C PRO A 23 -8.46 10.77 14.18
N GLU A 24 -7.97 12.00 14.03
CA GLU A 24 -7.29 12.69 15.14
C GLU A 24 -8.29 12.85 16.29
N SER A 25 -7.86 12.45 17.49
CA SER A 25 -8.64 12.68 18.71
C SER A 25 -8.10 13.93 19.39
N PRO A 26 -8.91 15.00 19.55
CA PRO A 26 -8.49 16.21 20.27
C PRO A 26 -8.08 15.93 21.73
N GLU A 27 -8.53 14.81 22.28
CA GLU A 27 -8.30 14.40 23.67
C GLU A 27 -7.04 13.54 23.83
N SER A 28 -6.47 13.02 22.74
CA SER A 28 -5.26 12.21 22.75
C SER A 28 -4.04 13.03 22.33
N HIS A 29 -2.96 12.91 23.08
CA HIS A 29 -1.66 13.47 22.69
C HIS A 29 -0.85 12.49 21.83
N GLU A 30 -1.33 11.25 21.66
CA GLU A 30 -0.68 10.25 20.81
C GLU A 30 -1.03 10.48 19.34
N PRO A 31 -0.04 10.50 18.44
CA PRO A 31 -0.30 10.64 17.01
C PRO A 31 -1.16 9.47 16.51
N PRO A 32 -2.12 9.70 15.60
CA PRO A 32 -2.91 8.63 15.02
C PRO A 32 -1.99 7.62 14.32
N ASP A 33 -2.39 6.35 14.33
CA ASP A 33 -1.76 5.29 13.54
C ASP A 33 -0.28 5.00 13.88
N GLU A 34 0.19 5.35 15.09
CA GLU A 34 1.60 5.17 15.51
C GLU A 34 2.12 3.73 15.26
N LEU A 35 1.31 2.73 15.62
CA LEU A 35 1.67 1.32 15.42
C LEU A 35 1.83 0.97 13.93
N LEU A 36 1.00 1.55 13.06
CA LEU A 36 1.09 1.35 11.61
C LEU A 36 2.35 2.02 11.05
N VAL A 37 2.64 3.25 11.50
CA VAL A 37 3.88 3.96 11.12
C VAL A 37 5.12 3.16 11.57
N ARG A 38 5.09 2.58 12.78
CA ARG A 38 6.14 1.71 13.29
C ARG A 38 6.29 0.43 12.46
N PHE A 39 5.17 -0.23 12.14
CA PHE A 39 5.14 -1.40 11.26
C PHE A 39 5.76 -1.09 9.90
N ARG A 40 5.32 -0.01 9.26
CA ARG A 40 5.87 0.48 7.99
C ARG A 40 7.37 0.70 8.09
N GLY A 41 7.85 1.37 9.13
CA GLY A 41 9.28 1.60 9.34
C GLY A 41 10.10 0.31 9.47
N ARG A 42 9.51 -0.74 10.09
CA ARG A 42 10.11 -2.08 10.15
C ARG A 42 10.12 -2.74 8.78
N LEU A 43 9.00 -2.70 8.06
CA LEU A 43 8.86 -3.27 6.72
C LEU A 43 9.86 -2.63 5.74
N SER A 44 9.97 -1.30 5.72
CA SER A 44 10.95 -0.59 4.88
C SER A 44 12.40 -0.93 5.23
N ARG A 45 12.71 -1.21 6.50
CA ARG A 45 14.06 -1.65 6.90
C ARG A 45 14.37 -3.02 6.32
N HIS A 46 13.48 -4.00 6.50
CA HIS A 46 13.68 -5.34 5.97
C HIS A 46 13.76 -5.36 4.45
N LEU A 47 12.93 -4.59 3.75
CA LEU A 47 13.04 -4.48 2.28
C LEU A 47 14.39 -3.92 1.84
N ARG A 48 14.94 -2.92 2.55
CA ARG A 48 16.29 -2.40 2.25
C ARG A 48 17.40 -3.42 2.50
N GLU A 49 17.22 -4.33 3.46
CA GLU A 49 18.16 -5.42 3.73
C GLU A 49 18.04 -6.56 2.71
N LEU A 50 16.84 -6.79 2.17
CA LEU A 50 16.54 -7.88 1.24
C LEU A 50 16.70 -7.51 -0.24
N THR A 51 16.89 -6.23 -0.56
CA THR A 51 16.91 -5.71 -1.93
C THR A 51 18.12 -4.81 -2.16
N ASP A 52 18.38 -4.47 -3.42
CA ASP A 52 19.42 -3.54 -3.86
C ASP A 52 18.97 -2.06 -3.83
N LEU A 53 17.90 -1.74 -3.10
CA LEU A 53 17.37 -0.39 -2.99
C LEU A 53 18.42 0.56 -2.38
N ARG A 54 18.77 1.62 -3.11
CA ARG A 54 19.74 2.61 -2.66
C ARG A 54 19.26 3.36 -1.40
N ALA A 55 20.24 3.76 -0.58
CA ALA A 55 19.99 4.62 0.57
C ALA A 55 19.32 5.94 0.14
N GLY A 56 18.37 6.42 0.95
CA GLY A 56 17.61 7.65 0.69
C GLY A 56 16.25 7.45 0.01
N ILE A 57 15.97 6.27 -0.56
CA ILE A 57 14.65 5.94 -1.11
C ILE A 57 13.77 5.36 0.00
N ASP A 58 12.52 5.79 0.04
CA ASP A 58 11.55 5.16 0.91
C ASP A 58 11.05 3.84 0.32
N ALA A 59 11.45 2.71 0.91
CA ALA A 59 11.13 1.39 0.37
C ALA A 59 9.63 1.09 0.35
N VAL A 60 8.88 1.66 1.30
CA VAL A 60 7.42 1.52 1.38
C VAL A 60 6.86 2.91 1.56
N TYR A 61 6.25 3.47 0.54
CA TYR A 61 5.55 4.73 0.68
C TYR A 61 4.35 4.56 1.62
N LEU A 62 4.11 5.57 2.46
CA LEU A 62 2.95 5.65 3.33
C LEU A 62 2.49 7.10 3.26
N ASP A 63 1.23 7.29 2.92
CA ASP A 63 0.65 8.61 2.87
C ASP A 63 0.33 9.08 4.30
N LYS A 64 1.20 9.94 4.84
CA LYS A 64 1.20 10.37 6.25
C LYS A 64 0.47 11.69 6.48
N GLU A 65 0.20 12.46 5.43
CA GLU A 65 -0.40 13.79 5.51
C GLU A 65 -1.50 13.86 4.44
N ILE A 66 -2.61 14.57 4.69
CA ILE A 66 -3.37 15.18 3.59
C ILE A 66 -3.04 16.67 3.66
N PRO A 67 -1.93 17.13 3.04
CA PRO A 67 -1.77 18.56 2.82
C PRO A 67 -2.90 19.02 1.91
N VAL A 68 -3.60 20.07 2.32
CA VAL A 68 -4.62 20.72 1.50
C VAL A 68 -3.92 21.35 0.29
N GLY A 69 -4.08 20.75 -0.90
CA GLY A 69 -3.54 21.30 -2.15
C GLY A 69 -3.45 20.30 -3.30
N SER A 70 -3.36 20.82 -4.53
CA SER A 70 -3.16 20.03 -5.76
C SER A 70 -1.84 19.25 -5.74
N ALA A 71 -0.78 19.84 -5.17
CA ALA A 71 0.56 19.24 -5.14
C ALA A 71 0.62 17.87 -4.44
N TRP A 72 -0.23 17.62 -3.43
CA TRP A 72 -0.27 16.31 -2.78
C TRP A 72 -0.90 15.24 -3.67
N LYS A 73 -1.96 15.58 -4.43
CA LYS A 73 -2.57 14.65 -5.38
C LYS A 73 -1.58 14.24 -6.47
N ASP A 74 -0.77 15.18 -6.96
CA ASP A 74 0.26 14.90 -7.94
C ASP A 74 1.33 13.95 -7.39
N VAL A 75 1.73 14.14 -6.11
CA VAL A 75 2.62 13.19 -5.42
C VAL A 75 1.96 11.82 -5.29
N LEU A 76 0.69 11.75 -4.89
CA LEU A 76 -0.02 10.48 -4.73
C LEU A 76 -0.14 9.72 -6.05
N LYS A 77 -0.52 10.41 -7.13
CA LYS A 77 -0.54 9.86 -8.51
C LYS A 77 0.83 9.35 -8.92
N ASP A 78 1.88 10.16 -8.72
CA ASP A 78 3.26 9.76 -9.03
C ASP A 78 3.67 8.50 -8.25
N ARG A 79 3.34 8.42 -6.95
CA ARG A 79 3.63 7.24 -6.14
C ARG A 79 2.87 6.00 -6.60
N LEU A 80 1.59 6.11 -6.95
CA LEU A 80 0.78 5.00 -7.48
C LEU A 80 1.22 4.55 -8.88
N ALA A 81 1.66 5.50 -9.72
CA ALA A 81 2.15 5.21 -11.06
C ALA A 81 3.46 4.40 -11.02
N ARG A 82 4.17 4.47 -9.89
CA ARG A 82 5.56 4.03 -9.74
C ARG A 82 5.78 2.86 -8.77
N CYS A 83 5.01 2.77 -7.69
CA CYS A 83 5.23 1.72 -6.71
C CYS A 83 5.18 0.31 -7.35
N GLN A 84 6.02 -0.62 -6.92
CA GLN A 84 6.02 -1.96 -7.54
C GLN A 84 4.90 -2.84 -7.01
N VAL A 85 4.49 -2.65 -5.75
CA VAL A 85 3.51 -3.47 -5.04
C VAL A 85 2.54 -2.59 -4.25
N LEU A 86 1.25 -2.82 -4.41
CA LEU A 86 0.23 -2.25 -3.52
C LEU A 86 0.13 -3.12 -2.26
N VAL A 87 0.17 -2.48 -1.09
CA VAL A 87 0.16 -3.15 0.21
C VAL A 87 -1.04 -2.64 1.01
N PRO A 88 -2.26 -3.18 0.81
CA PRO A 88 -3.43 -2.74 1.56
C PRO A 88 -3.43 -3.31 2.99
N ALA A 89 -3.47 -2.42 3.97
CA ALA A 89 -3.59 -2.75 5.40
C ALA A 89 -5.06 -3.01 5.76
N LEU A 90 -5.48 -4.27 5.64
CA LEU A 90 -6.85 -4.71 5.79
C LEU A 90 -7.39 -4.40 7.18
N SER A 91 -8.41 -3.56 7.19
CA SER A 91 -9.12 -3.10 8.37
C SER A 91 -10.48 -2.56 7.95
N PRO A 92 -11.46 -2.47 8.86
CA PRO A 92 -12.76 -1.87 8.52
C PRO A 92 -12.62 -0.45 7.95
N ARG A 93 -11.66 0.33 8.46
CA ARG A 93 -11.38 1.69 8.00
C ARG A 93 -10.84 1.75 6.57
N LEU A 94 -10.02 0.77 6.16
CA LEU A 94 -9.56 0.67 4.77
C LEU A 94 -10.77 0.52 3.83
N PHE A 95 -11.70 -0.36 4.19
CA PHE A 95 -12.86 -0.68 3.36
C PHE A 95 -13.84 0.49 3.19
N SER A 96 -13.96 1.35 4.21
CA SER A 96 -14.81 2.55 4.15
C SER A 96 -14.13 3.77 3.52
N SER A 97 -12.84 3.71 3.20
CA SER A 97 -12.08 4.87 2.72
C SER A 97 -12.21 5.05 1.21
N LYS A 98 -12.83 6.16 0.78
CA LYS A 98 -12.89 6.57 -0.63
C LYS A 98 -11.48 6.73 -1.25
N TRP A 99 -10.52 7.23 -0.47
CA TRP A 99 -9.13 7.35 -0.91
C TRP A 99 -8.47 5.99 -1.15
N CYS A 100 -8.69 5.02 -0.25
CA CYS A 100 -8.11 3.68 -0.43
C CYS A 100 -8.76 2.94 -1.60
N ALA A 101 -10.06 3.14 -1.84
CA ALA A 101 -10.72 2.65 -3.03
C ALA A 101 -10.11 3.25 -4.31
N LEU A 102 -9.84 4.56 -4.33
CA LEU A 102 -9.18 5.24 -5.45
C LEU A 102 -7.76 4.72 -5.69
N GLU A 103 -6.97 4.54 -4.62
CA GLU A 103 -5.61 3.97 -4.71
C GLU A 103 -5.63 2.58 -5.32
N TRP A 104 -6.58 1.74 -4.89
CA TRP A 104 -6.80 0.42 -5.48
C TRP A 104 -7.13 0.51 -6.97
N GLU A 105 -8.09 1.36 -7.34
CA GLU A 105 -8.55 1.49 -8.72
C GLU A 105 -7.42 1.98 -9.66
N CYS A 106 -6.62 2.95 -9.22
CA CYS A 106 -5.45 3.41 -9.97
C CYS A 106 -4.45 2.27 -10.19
N PHE A 107 -4.16 1.50 -9.14
CA PHE A 107 -3.23 0.39 -9.23
C PHE A 107 -3.75 -0.73 -10.13
N GLU A 108 -5.03 -1.09 -9.99
CA GLU A 108 -5.67 -2.12 -10.82
C GLU A 108 -5.74 -1.71 -12.29
N ARG A 109 -6.05 -0.44 -12.58
CA ARG A 109 -5.97 0.12 -13.93
C ARG A 109 -4.58 -0.05 -14.52
N ARG A 110 -3.53 0.23 -13.75
CA ARG A 110 -2.13 0.03 -14.20
C ARG A 110 -1.82 -1.45 -14.46
N GLN A 111 -2.29 -2.36 -13.61
CA GLN A 111 -2.13 -3.81 -13.83
C GLN A 111 -2.84 -4.23 -15.13
N GLN A 112 -4.09 -3.80 -15.33
CA GLN A 112 -4.87 -4.15 -16.52
C GLN A 112 -4.21 -3.65 -17.81
N LEU A 113 -3.74 -2.40 -17.84
CA LEU A 113 -3.03 -1.85 -19.00
C LEU A 113 -1.79 -2.68 -19.40
N GLN A 114 -1.14 -3.34 -18.44
CA GLN A 114 -0.01 -4.22 -18.73
C GLN A 114 -0.43 -5.66 -19.06
N ARG A 115 -1.54 -6.15 -18.50
CA ARG A 115 -2.17 -7.41 -18.95
C ARG A 115 -2.54 -7.33 -20.43
N ASP A 116 -3.15 -6.22 -20.84
CA ASP A 116 -3.55 -5.99 -22.23
C ASP A 116 -2.36 -5.94 -23.21
N ARG A 117 -1.17 -5.55 -22.72
CA ARG A 117 0.09 -5.58 -23.46
C ARG A 117 0.78 -6.95 -23.46
N GLY A 118 0.26 -7.92 -22.70
CA GLY A 118 0.84 -9.26 -22.52
C GLY A 118 2.12 -9.28 -21.69
N THR A 119 2.45 -8.21 -20.97
CA THR A 119 3.70 -8.11 -20.17
C THR A 119 3.49 -8.45 -18.69
N PHE A 120 2.23 -8.55 -18.24
CA PHE A 120 1.88 -8.79 -16.85
C PHE A 120 1.39 -10.22 -16.62
N ILE A 121 1.98 -10.90 -15.64
CA ILE A 121 1.76 -12.34 -15.42
C ILE A 121 1.14 -12.69 -14.06
N ARG A 122 1.18 -11.80 -13.06
CA ARG A 122 0.68 -12.04 -11.70
C ARG A 122 0.35 -10.73 -10.99
N ASP A 123 -0.69 -10.72 -10.17
CA ASP A 123 -1.05 -9.54 -9.38
C ASP A 123 0.11 -9.06 -8.48
N ALA A 124 0.25 -7.74 -8.42
CA ALA A 124 1.26 -7.01 -7.68
C ALA A 124 0.66 -6.42 -6.39
N ILE A 125 -0.27 -7.14 -5.75
CA ILE A 125 -0.94 -6.74 -4.52
C ILE A 125 -0.57 -7.72 -3.41
N VAL A 126 -0.06 -7.19 -2.30
CA VAL A 126 0.24 -7.97 -1.08
C VAL A 126 -0.59 -7.41 0.06
N PRO A 127 -1.77 -7.98 0.34
CA PRO A 127 -2.57 -7.55 1.48
C PRO A 127 -1.84 -7.83 2.79
N VAL A 128 -2.16 -7.03 3.80
CA VAL A 128 -1.68 -7.18 5.17
C VAL A 128 -2.89 -7.20 6.08
N LEU A 129 -3.12 -8.30 6.80
CA LEU A 129 -4.12 -8.34 7.86
C LEU A 129 -3.72 -7.40 9.01
N TRP A 130 -4.24 -6.17 9.01
CA TRP A 130 -3.90 -5.16 9.99
C TRP A 130 -4.76 -5.30 11.25
N ALA A 131 -6.08 -5.27 11.08
CA ALA A 131 -7.05 -5.51 12.14
C ALA A 131 -7.48 -6.99 12.18
N PRO A 132 -7.99 -7.50 13.31
CA PRO A 132 -8.64 -8.80 13.33
C PRO A 132 -9.89 -8.75 12.43
N LEU A 133 -9.90 -9.57 11.39
CA LEU A 133 -10.99 -9.69 10.43
C LEU A 133 -11.31 -11.16 10.20
N ARG A 134 -12.59 -11.48 10.11
CA ARG A 134 -13.06 -12.77 9.63
C ARG A 134 -13.09 -12.77 8.09
N PRO A 135 -12.93 -13.94 7.44
CA PRO A 135 -12.96 -14.01 5.97
C PRO A 135 -14.24 -13.43 5.35
N ASP A 136 -15.39 -13.57 6.03
CA ASP A 136 -16.68 -13.04 5.58
C ASP A 136 -16.83 -11.51 5.73
N GLU A 137 -15.94 -10.87 6.50
CA GLU A 137 -15.92 -9.42 6.70
C GLU A 137 -15.05 -8.68 5.68
N ILE A 138 -14.32 -9.43 4.84
CA ILE A 138 -13.47 -8.85 3.81
C ILE A 138 -14.29 -8.69 2.53
N PRO A 139 -14.59 -7.46 2.08
CA PRO A 139 -15.35 -7.25 0.86
C PRO A 139 -14.48 -7.39 -0.40
N PRO A 140 -15.08 -7.62 -1.57
CA PRO A 140 -14.42 -7.34 -2.85
C PRO A 140 -13.98 -5.87 -2.92
N PRO A 141 -12.89 -5.56 -3.64
CA PRO A 141 -12.01 -6.49 -4.35
C PRO A 141 -10.97 -7.17 -3.44
N TYR A 142 -10.87 -6.77 -2.17
CA TYR A 142 -9.83 -7.26 -1.25
C TYR A 142 -9.90 -8.77 -1.01
N SER A 143 -11.11 -9.35 -0.95
CA SER A 143 -11.33 -10.79 -0.77
C SER A 143 -10.89 -11.65 -1.96
N GLU A 144 -10.80 -11.06 -3.15
CA GLU A 144 -10.48 -11.76 -4.40
C GLU A 144 -8.96 -11.94 -4.57
N VAL A 145 -8.16 -11.14 -3.86
CA VAL A 145 -6.70 -11.26 -3.89
C VAL A 145 -6.27 -12.48 -3.10
N GLN A 146 -5.41 -13.30 -3.72
CA GLN A 146 -4.86 -14.48 -3.07
C GLN A 146 -3.95 -14.08 -1.90
N TYR A 147 -4.45 -14.27 -0.68
CA TYR A 147 -3.67 -14.09 0.53
C TYR A 147 -2.48 -15.06 0.60
N THR A 148 -1.28 -14.51 0.73
CA THR A 148 -0.08 -15.32 1.04
C THR A 148 0.02 -15.65 2.55
N HIS A 149 -0.97 -15.26 3.37
CA HIS A 149 -0.92 -15.41 4.84
C HIS A 149 -1.20 -16.82 5.38
N ARG A 150 -1.52 -17.80 4.53
CA ARG A 150 -1.88 -19.15 5.00
C ARG A 150 -0.75 -19.81 5.80
N ASP A 151 0.51 -19.49 5.48
CA ASP A 151 1.69 -20.04 6.15
C ASP A 151 2.15 -19.18 7.35
N PHE A 152 1.40 -18.14 7.71
CA PHE A 152 1.76 -17.22 8.78
C PHE A 152 1.24 -17.71 10.14
N HIS A 153 1.81 -17.19 11.22
CA HIS A 153 1.50 -17.58 12.60
C HIS A 153 -0.02 -17.53 12.91
N ALA A 154 -0.57 -18.52 13.61
CA ALA A 154 -2.02 -18.59 13.92
C ALA A 154 -2.52 -17.33 14.66
N ASP A 155 -1.72 -16.76 15.56
CA ASP A 155 -2.08 -15.48 16.20
C ASP A 155 -2.20 -14.32 15.23
N TYR A 156 -1.43 -14.30 14.14
CA TYR A 156 -1.55 -13.25 13.13
C TYR A 156 -2.90 -13.33 12.43
N GLN A 157 -3.34 -14.54 12.07
CA GLN A 157 -4.67 -14.75 11.45
C GLN A 157 -5.82 -14.35 12.38
N ARG A 158 -5.65 -14.53 13.70
CA ARG A 158 -6.67 -14.21 14.69
C ARG A 158 -6.69 -12.76 15.12
N LEU A 159 -5.52 -12.12 15.25
CA LEU A 159 -5.37 -10.80 15.89
C LEU A 159 -5.05 -9.68 14.90
N GLY A 160 -4.59 -10.02 13.68
CA GLY A 160 -3.89 -9.07 12.82
C GLY A 160 -2.61 -8.51 13.46
N LEU A 161 -1.92 -7.62 12.76
CA LEU A 161 -0.74 -6.94 13.32
C LEU A 161 -1.10 -5.98 14.45
N LEU A 162 -2.26 -5.31 14.37
CA LEU A 162 -2.73 -4.39 15.40
C LEU A 162 -2.84 -5.11 16.75
N GLY A 163 -3.54 -6.25 16.80
CA GLY A 163 -3.70 -7.02 18.04
C GLY A 163 -2.38 -7.60 18.55
N LEU A 164 -1.47 -8.02 17.67
CA LEU A 164 -0.13 -8.46 18.08
C LEU A 164 0.67 -7.33 18.76
N TYR A 165 0.63 -6.11 18.21
CA TYR A 165 1.28 -4.96 18.82
C TYR A 165 0.61 -4.55 20.14
N SER A 166 -0.72 -4.46 20.17
CA SER A 166 -1.49 -4.06 21.36
C SER A 166 -1.32 -5.03 22.53
N LEU A 167 -1.08 -6.32 22.26
CA LEU A 167 -0.84 -7.34 23.29
C LEU A 167 0.65 -7.53 23.63
N GLY A 168 1.53 -6.63 23.17
CA GLY A 168 2.97 -6.70 23.46
C GLY A 168 3.71 -7.84 22.76
N ARG A 169 3.11 -8.53 21.79
CA ARG A 169 3.72 -9.64 21.03
C ARG A 169 4.66 -9.13 19.92
N HIS A 170 5.55 -8.19 20.28
CA HIS A 170 6.41 -7.49 19.32
C HIS A 170 7.35 -8.43 18.56
N THR A 171 7.87 -9.48 19.19
CA THR A 171 8.74 -10.45 18.50
C THR A 171 8.00 -11.16 17.37
N THR A 172 6.78 -11.62 17.63
CA THR A 172 5.90 -12.22 16.61
C THR A 172 5.57 -11.21 15.52
N ALA A 173 5.12 -10.00 15.88
CA ALA A 173 4.80 -8.95 14.91
C ALA A 173 5.98 -8.58 14.00
N ASN A 174 7.19 -8.51 14.57
CA ASN A 174 8.41 -8.24 13.80
C ASN A 174 8.78 -9.41 12.86
N GLY A 175 8.62 -10.66 13.31
CA GLY A 175 8.79 -11.83 12.44
C GLY A 175 7.82 -11.83 11.26
N ILE A 176 6.54 -11.48 11.51
CA ILE A 176 5.53 -11.30 10.47
C ILE A 176 5.92 -10.18 9.51
N ALA A 177 6.40 -9.04 10.02
CA ALA A 177 6.87 -7.93 9.18
C ALA A 177 8.03 -8.33 8.25
N PHE A 178 8.95 -9.18 8.73
CA PHE A 178 10.02 -9.74 7.89
C PHE A 178 9.47 -10.67 6.80
N GLN A 179 8.54 -11.57 7.13
CA GLN A 179 7.90 -12.46 6.14
C GLN A 179 7.10 -11.68 5.09
N LEU A 180 6.44 -10.58 5.49
CA LEU A 180 5.78 -9.66 4.56
C LEU A 180 6.79 -8.97 3.65
N ALA A 181 7.94 -8.52 4.17
CA ALA A 181 9.00 -7.94 3.34
C ALA A 181 9.51 -8.92 2.29
N GLN A 182 9.76 -10.19 2.66
CA GLN A 182 10.15 -11.23 1.72
C GLN A 182 9.08 -11.46 0.65
N THR A 183 7.81 -11.45 1.05
CA THR A 183 6.67 -11.60 0.12
C THR A 183 6.60 -10.45 -0.86
N ILE A 184 6.71 -9.20 -0.39
CA ILE A 184 6.70 -7.99 -1.23
C ILE A 184 7.87 -8.00 -2.22
N ALA A 185 9.10 -8.27 -1.76
CA ALA A 185 10.27 -8.33 -2.62
C ALA A 185 10.10 -9.39 -3.72
N ARG A 186 9.60 -10.57 -3.36
CA ARG A 186 9.31 -11.64 -4.32
C ARG A 186 8.23 -11.22 -5.32
N VAL A 187 7.11 -10.67 -4.85
CA VAL A 187 6.00 -10.24 -5.72
C VAL A 187 6.45 -9.13 -6.66
N ALA A 188 7.23 -8.15 -6.20
CA ALA A 188 7.80 -7.10 -7.03
C ALA A 188 8.63 -7.68 -8.21
N VAL A 189 9.51 -8.63 -7.93
CA VAL A 189 10.35 -9.30 -8.95
C VAL A 189 9.53 -10.18 -9.90
N MET A 190 8.47 -10.83 -9.41
CA MET A 190 7.65 -11.75 -10.20
C MET A 190 6.63 -11.03 -11.07
N ALA A 191 5.97 -10.00 -10.55
CA ALA A 191 4.95 -9.25 -11.28
C ALA A 191 5.58 -8.29 -12.30
N ARG A 192 6.75 -7.71 -11.98
CA ARG A 192 7.47 -6.73 -12.81
C ARG A 192 6.54 -5.64 -13.34
N LEU A 193 5.72 -5.09 -12.44
CA LEU A 193 4.79 -4.05 -12.80
C LEU A 193 5.57 -2.78 -13.17
N GLU A 194 5.59 -2.47 -14.46
CA GLU A 194 6.32 -1.30 -14.96
C GLU A 194 5.64 0.01 -14.53
N PRO A 195 6.39 1.12 -14.43
CA PRO A 195 5.79 2.42 -14.16
C PRO A 195 4.88 2.87 -15.30
N CYS A 196 3.89 3.71 -15.00
CA CYS A 196 3.03 4.34 -16.01
C CYS A 196 3.08 5.88 -15.93
N ASP A 197 2.44 6.54 -16.89
CA ASP A 197 2.22 7.99 -16.82
C ASP A 197 1.19 8.29 -15.71
N PRO A 198 1.51 9.16 -14.72
CA PRO A 198 0.56 9.57 -13.70
C PRO A 198 -0.73 10.22 -14.24
N GLY A 199 -0.68 10.82 -15.43
CA GLY A 199 -1.86 11.43 -16.08
C GLY A 199 -2.96 10.43 -16.45
N LEU A 200 -2.66 9.13 -16.48
CA LEU A 200 -3.66 8.06 -16.66
C LEU A 200 -4.66 7.93 -15.50
N PHE A 201 -4.42 8.65 -14.40
CA PHE A 201 -5.29 8.69 -13.23
C PHE A 201 -6.05 10.01 -13.10
N ASP A 202 -5.94 10.94 -14.04
CA ASP A 202 -6.55 12.27 -13.93
C ASP A 202 -8.08 12.17 -13.79
N ASP A 203 -8.74 11.38 -14.64
CA ASP A 203 -10.18 11.15 -14.61
C ASP A 203 -10.65 10.54 -13.27
N LEU A 204 -9.87 9.62 -12.71
CA LEU A 204 -10.18 8.98 -11.43
C LEU A 204 -10.14 10.01 -10.29
N PHE A 205 -9.09 10.83 -10.24
CA PHE A 205 -8.93 11.86 -9.22
C PHE A 205 -9.90 13.02 -9.37
N ASP A 206 -10.31 13.36 -10.60
CA ASP A 206 -11.30 14.39 -10.88
C ASP A 206 -12.71 13.95 -10.42
N SER A 207 -13.08 12.69 -10.68
CA SER A 207 -14.37 12.13 -10.27
C SER A 207 -14.58 12.15 -8.75
N MET A 208 -13.50 11.97 -7.98
CA MET A 208 -13.56 12.02 -6.53
C MET A 208 -13.72 13.44 -5.98
N ASN A 209 -13.25 14.47 -6.71
CA ASN A 209 -13.46 15.86 -6.32
C ASN A 209 -14.90 16.32 -6.59
N GLY A 210 -15.52 15.81 -7.66
CA GLY A 210 -16.92 16.08 -7.95
C GLY A 210 -17.88 15.53 -6.90
N SER A 211 -17.49 14.47 -6.18
CA SER A 211 -18.29 13.83 -5.14
C SER A 211 -18.01 14.34 -3.71
N ALA A 212 -16.97 15.16 -3.52
CA ALA A 212 -16.71 15.91 -2.28
C ALA A 212 -17.49 17.24 -2.21
N GLY A 213 -18.14 17.65 -3.30
CA GLY A 213 -18.93 18.87 -3.41
C GLY A 213 -20.35 18.79 -2.83
N GLU A 214 -20.78 17.66 -2.25
CA GLU A 214 -22.14 17.46 -1.71
C GLU A 214 -22.20 17.12 -0.21
N GLU A 215 -21.08 17.12 0.54
CA GLU A 215 -21.06 16.84 1.99
C GLU A 215 -20.74 18.08 2.86
N HIS A 216 -21.21 19.26 2.45
CA HIS A 216 -21.33 20.44 3.32
C HIS A 216 -22.75 21.01 3.21
N ASP A 217 -23.71 20.30 3.81
CA ASP A 217 -24.90 20.87 4.46
C ASP A 217 -25.72 19.73 5.07
N ALA A 218 -25.39 19.35 6.30
CA ALA A 218 -26.31 18.77 7.30
C ALA A 218 -25.67 18.81 8.69
#